data_AF-A0A929FI33-F1
#
_entry.id   AF-A0A929FI33-F1
#
_cell.length_a   1.000
_cell.length_b   1.000
_cell.length_c   1.000
_cell.angle_alpha   90.00
_cell.angle_beta   90.00
_cell.angle_gamma   90.00
#
_symmetry.space_group_name_H-M   'P 1'
#
loop_
_entity.id
_entity.type
_entity.pdbx_description
1 polymer ?
#
loop_
_entity_poly.entity_id
_entity_poly.type
_entity_poly.pdbx_seq_one_letter_code
_entity_poly.pdbx_strand_id
1 'polypeptide(L)'
;MEGLRLPTKRSQQLTLLAQDIVNVYARHPDVAAVILGGSTARGTAGADSDIDLGVFWQRIPDFAETKRLMQQASIGLARVVSNEMRFPNGCPRRIGRVEIGHLQVAMDITCRVDIAHETVEGTDAVIERVFKDSDAELANQELISVIHEGVVLYGESIVRRWQTSSITYPDEIARRMLKQHFLGISERVRSHTNALEGTDWLIRQGVCIDLCRHLVLALMAANRVRAFTDNTDFKGLCAFVHRLEVKPPAFLQRLGWGFGGEAFGSTQVWAALIRDVINTIDGIGLNIDMTQEKAACEALLKVMPRCIPFAGATSELDIIVIEAWDKSHSRWGELERCLQELGQWRWFNTQCDFHVSETVLVAHSQQEVIGFLRLVVQEIGPDSDLPSHHLDNVMLVEGKILAFGVLPSHRGKGIGTILLAEACVVGRLAGLFQLRAHSSGENRAAHRVLMRAGFGIHPIERHGDVEGGYFIKPLGMT
;
A
#
# COMPACT_ATOMS: atom_id res chain seq x y z
N MET A 1 -21.01 -3.07 10.47
CA MET A 1 -20.93 -4.54 10.40
C MET A 1 -20.32 -4.90 9.04
N GLU A 2 -19.00 -4.85 8.93
CA GLU A 2 -18.30 -5.42 7.76
C GLU A 2 -18.49 -6.93 7.79
N GLY A 3 -18.86 -7.50 6.63
CA GLY A 3 -19.10 -8.93 6.50
C GLY A 3 -17.86 -9.71 6.93
N LEU A 4 -18.04 -10.62 7.89
CA LEU A 4 -17.03 -11.63 8.23
C LEU A 4 -16.61 -12.32 6.93
N ARG A 5 -15.42 -12.00 6.43
CA ARG A 5 -14.79 -12.79 5.37
C ARG A 5 -14.64 -14.20 5.93
N LEU A 6 -15.29 -15.17 5.29
CA LEU A 6 -15.11 -16.56 5.65
C LEU A 6 -13.61 -16.90 5.57
N PRO A 7 -13.04 -17.58 6.56
CA PRO A 7 -11.64 -17.98 6.52
C PRO A 7 -11.34 -18.73 5.22
N THR A 8 -10.18 -18.49 4.62
CA THR A 8 -9.76 -19.27 3.45
C THR A 8 -9.70 -20.75 3.80
N LYS A 9 -9.91 -21.64 2.82
CA LYS A 9 -9.73 -23.10 3.00
C LYS A 9 -8.36 -23.42 3.61
N ARG A 10 -7.33 -22.68 3.18
CA ARG A 10 -5.97 -22.80 3.70
C ARG A 10 -5.90 -22.42 5.18
N SER A 11 -6.55 -21.32 5.59
CA SER A 11 -6.59 -20.94 7.01
C SER A 11 -7.24 -22.04 7.86
N GLN A 12 -8.36 -22.59 7.41
CA GLN A 12 -9.04 -23.69 8.10
C GLN A 12 -8.15 -24.93 8.26
N GLN A 13 -7.46 -25.33 7.17
CA GLN A 13 -6.52 -26.45 7.19
C GLN A 13 -5.36 -26.22 8.18
N LEU A 14 -4.75 -25.04 8.14
CA LEU A 14 -3.64 -24.69 9.02
C LEU A 14 -4.09 -24.56 10.48
N THR A 15 -5.31 -24.10 10.75
CA THR A 15 -5.89 -24.09 12.11
C THR A 15 -6.07 -25.51 12.66
N LEU A 16 -6.52 -26.47 11.86
CA LEU A 16 -6.63 -27.87 12.30
C LEU A 16 -5.25 -28.45 12.64
N LEU A 17 -4.25 -28.22 11.79
CA LEU A 17 -2.88 -28.66 12.07
C LEU A 17 -2.32 -27.98 13.34
N ALA A 18 -2.58 -26.69 13.53
CA ALA A 18 -2.21 -25.97 14.75
C ALA A 18 -2.87 -26.61 15.99
N GLN A 19 -4.12 -27.04 15.91
CA GLN A 19 -4.81 -27.71 17.02
C GLN A 19 -4.15 -29.04 17.40
N ASP A 20 -3.69 -29.83 16.42
CA ASP A 20 -2.99 -31.08 16.67
C ASP A 20 -1.66 -30.85 17.41
N ILE A 21 -0.93 -29.79 17.02
CA ILE A 21 0.28 -29.36 17.72
C ILE A 21 -0.04 -28.94 19.16
N VAL A 22 -1.09 -28.13 19.34
CA VAL A 22 -1.53 -27.65 20.66
C VAL A 22 -1.92 -28.81 21.58
N ASN A 23 -2.51 -29.89 21.07
CA ASN A 23 -2.87 -31.05 21.88
C ASN A 23 -1.66 -31.73 22.55
N VAL A 24 -0.45 -31.56 22.02
CA VAL A 24 0.79 -32.02 22.66
C VAL A 24 1.23 -31.04 23.75
N TYR A 25 1.31 -29.75 23.43
CA TYR A 25 1.73 -28.72 24.38
C TYR A 25 0.78 -28.60 25.57
N ALA A 26 -0.53 -28.64 25.35
CA ALA A 26 -1.56 -28.50 26.39
C ALA A 26 -1.51 -29.59 27.47
N ARG A 27 -0.83 -30.74 27.22
CA ARG A 27 -0.63 -31.80 28.22
C ARG A 27 0.49 -31.49 29.20
N HIS A 28 1.37 -30.55 28.88
CA HIS A 28 2.47 -30.18 29.76
C HIS A 28 1.94 -29.29 30.90
N PRO A 29 2.23 -29.62 32.18
CA PRO A 29 1.63 -28.95 33.33
C PRO A 29 1.99 -27.46 33.44
N ASP A 30 3.16 -27.06 32.94
CA ASP A 30 3.60 -25.66 32.94
C ASP A 30 3.05 -24.83 31.77
N VAL A 31 2.29 -25.39 30.82
CA VAL A 31 1.65 -24.59 29.74
C VAL A 31 0.38 -23.94 30.28
N ALA A 32 0.34 -22.61 30.19
CA ALA A 32 -0.79 -21.80 30.66
C ALA A 32 -1.77 -21.44 29.53
N ALA A 33 -1.26 -21.14 28.33
CA ALA A 33 -2.08 -20.82 27.16
C ALA A 33 -1.36 -21.09 25.85
N VAL A 34 -2.13 -21.24 24.77
CA VAL A 34 -1.61 -21.22 23.40
C VAL A 34 -2.51 -20.38 22.51
N ILE A 35 -1.92 -19.45 21.77
CA ILE A 35 -2.60 -18.55 20.83
C ILE A 35 -2.04 -18.76 19.43
N LEU A 36 -2.93 -18.95 18.46
CA LEU A 36 -2.62 -18.92 17.04
C LEU A 36 -2.69 -17.48 16.54
N GLY A 37 -1.62 -17.03 15.88
CA GLY A 37 -1.49 -15.69 15.33
C GLY A 37 -1.43 -15.65 13.80
N GLY A 38 -0.96 -14.51 13.29
CA GLY A 38 -0.59 -14.39 11.89
C GLY A 38 -1.75 -14.45 10.89
N SER A 39 -1.40 -14.77 9.65
CA SER A 39 -2.38 -14.83 8.54
C SER A 39 -3.41 -15.96 8.70
N THR A 40 -3.02 -17.04 9.38
CA THR A 40 -3.88 -18.18 9.69
C THR A 40 -4.97 -17.79 10.67
N ALA A 41 -4.64 -17.13 11.79
CA ALA A 41 -5.65 -16.63 12.74
C ALA A 41 -6.61 -15.62 12.12
N ARG A 42 -6.11 -14.75 11.23
CA ARG A 42 -6.93 -13.73 10.53
C ARG A 42 -7.80 -14.29 9.41
N GLY A 43 -7.70 -15.59 9.10
CA GLY A 43 -8.47 -16.20 8.03
C GLY A 43 -8.02 -15.81 6.61
N THR A 44 -6.81 -15.27 6.46
CA THR A 44 -6.27 -14.78 5.18
C THR A 44 -5.05 -15.57 4.69
N ALA A 45 -4.86 -16.80 5.18
CA ALA A 45 -3.72 -17.62 4.79
C ALA A 45 -3.75 -17.96 3.28
N GLY A 46 -2.59 -17.81 2.62
CA GLY A 46 -2.33 -18.18 1.23
C GLY A 46 -1.47 -19.44 1.12
N ALA A 47 -1.06 -19.80 -0.10
CA ALA A 47 -0.31 -21.03 -0.36
C ALA A 47 0.97 -21.15 0.49
N ASP A 48 1.72 -20.04 0.61
CA ASP A 48 3.00 -19.97 1.33
C ASP A 48 2.85 -19.52 2.79
N SER A 49 1.62 -19.50 3.33
CA SER A 49 1.40 -19.14 4.72
C SER A 49 1.94 -20.19 5.69
N ASP A 50 2.45 -19.68 6.79
CA ASP A 50 2.95 -20.37 7.97
C ASP A 50 1.89 -20.46 9.09
N ILE A 51 2.22 -21.27 10.09
CA ILE A 51 1.53 -21.34 11.38
C ILE A 51 2.37 -20.57 12.41
N ASP A 52 1.81 -19.49 12.96
CA ASP A 52 2.42 -18.72 14.05
C ASP A 52 1.77 -19.09 15.38
N LEU A 53 2.50 -19.70 16.32
CA LEU A 53 2.00 -20.07 17.66
C LEU A 53 2.74 -19.30 18.75
N GLY A 54 2.00 -18.66 19.64
CA GLY A 54 2.48 -18.19 20.93
C GLY A 54 2.12 -19.21 22.03
N VAL A 55 3.12 -19.87 22.61
CA VAL A 55 2.95 -20.81 23.74
C VAL A 55 3.41 -20.11 25.01
N PHE A 56 2.49 -19.95 25.96
CA PHE A 56 2.70 -19.21 27.20
C PHE A 56 2.87 -20.19 28.37
N TRP A 57 3.98 -20.07 29.09
CA TRP A 57 4.42 -21.00 30.13
C TRP A 57 4.38 -20.34 31.50
N GLN A 58 4.02 -21.08 32.54
CA GLN A 58 4.33 -20.70 33.92
C GLN A 58 5.85 -20.70 34.13
N ARG A 59 6.51 -21.74 33.61
CA ARG A 59 7.96 -21.86 33.57
C ARG A 59 8.36 -22.52 32.26
N ILE A 60 9.25 -21.86 31.52
CA ILE A 60 9.72 -22.39 30.24
C ILE A 60 10.58 -23.64 30.51
N PRO A 61 10.33 -24.76 29.80
CA PRO A 61 11.12 -25.98 29.94
C PRO A 61 12.54 -25.77 29.39
N ASP A 62 13.46 -26.68 29.74
CA ASP A 62 14.77 -26.68 29.12
C ASP A 62 14.68 -27.06 27.62
N PHE A 63 15.82 -26.94 26.93
CA PHE A 63 15.86 -27.17 25.48
C PHE A 63 15.62 -28.64 25.11
N ALA A 64 16.04 -29.57 25.96
CA ALA A 64 15.86 -31.00 25.71
C ALA A 64 14.37 -31.37 25.75
N GLU A 65 13.64 -30.84 26.73
CA GLU A 65 12.20 -31.06 26.85
C GLU A 65 11.41 -30.32 25.75
N THR A 66 11.81 -29.08 25.40
CA THR A 66 11.21 -28.36 24.26
C THR A 66 11.32 -29.17 22.97
N LYS A 67 12.51 -29.70 22.68
CA LYS A 67 12.77 -30.56 21.53
C LYS A 67 11.93 -31.84 21.56
N ARG A 68 11.74 -32.44 22.74
CA ARG A 68 10.89 -33.62 22.91
C ARG A 68 9.43 -33.31 22.56
N LEU A 69 8.90 -32.19 23.04
CA LEU A 69 7.53 -31.76 22.72
C LEU A 69 7.34 -31.53 21.23
N MET A 70 8.31 -30.92 20.55
CA MET A 70 8.28 -30.75 19.10
C MET A 70 8.27 -32.10 18.37
N GLN A 71 9.12 -33.04 18.77
CA GLN A 71 9.12 -34.38 18.19
C GLN A 71 7.77 -35.10 18.39
N GLN A 72 7.15 -34.96 19.56
CA GLN A 72 5.83 -35.52 19.84
C GLN A 72 4.72 -34.85 19.01
N ALA A 73 4.82 -33.54 18.77
CA ALA A 73 3.94 -32.80 17.87
C ALA A 73 4.20 -33.11 16.39
N SER A 74 5.12 -34.05 16.09
CA SER A 74 5.60 -34.30 14.74
C SER A 74 5.99 -32.99 14.07
N ILE A 75 6.79 -32.17 14.77
CA ILE A 75 7.46 -30.95 14.31
C ILE A 75 8.97 -31.20 14.29
N GLY A 76 9.58 -31.05 13.11
CA GLY A 76 11.01 -31.15 12.88
C GLY A 76 11.68 -29.83 13.22
N LEU A 77 12.69 -29.87 14.10
CA LEU A 77 13.46 -28.69 14.47
C LEU A 77 14.43 -28.34 13.34
N ALA A 78 14.28 -27.16 12.74
CA ALA A 78 15.18 -26.68 11.70
C ALA A 78 16.17 -25.63 12.20
N ARG A 79 15.67 -24.66 12.98
CA ARG A 79 16.47 -23.56 13.49
C ARG A 79 15.93 -23.07 14.82
N VAL A 80 16.84 -22.84 15.76
CA VAL A 80 16.57 -22.08 16.98
C VAL A 80 17.11 -20.68 16.76
N VAL A 81 16.29 -19.65 16.99
CA VAL A 81 16.76 -18.26 16.99
C VAL A 81 16.78 -17.80 18.44
N SER A 82 17.94 -17.38 18.94
CA SER A 82 18.03 -16.85 20.29
C SER A 82 17.18 -15.57 20.40
N ASN A 83 16.32 -15.52 21.43
CA ASN A 83 15.57 -14.32 21.78
C ASN A 83 16.48 -13.12 22.07
N GLU A 84 17.73 -13.37 22.43
CA GLU A 84 18.72 -12.33 22.67
C GLU A 84 19.06 -11.51 21.42
N MET A 85 18.92 -12.11 20.24
CA MET A 85 19.13 -11.46 18.94
C MET A 85 17.86 -10.80 18.40
N ARG A 86 16.68 -11.19 18.90
CA ARG A 86 15.38 -10.67 18.45
C ARG A 86 14.93 -9.44 19.23
N PHE A 87 15.17 -9.41 20.54
CA PHE A 87 14.68 -8.34 21.41
C PHE A 87 15.83 -7.61 22.14
N PRO A 88 15.75 -6.28 22.29
CA PRO A 88 16.79 -5.47 22.93
C PRO A 88 16.92 -5.77 24.42
N ASN A 89 18.14 -5.60 24.96
CA ASN A 89 18.43 -5.77 26.39
C ASN A 89 17.39 -5.05 27.27
N GLY A 90 16.79 -5.77 28.23
CA GLY A 90 15.74 -5.23 29.11
C GLY A 90 14.30 -5.32 28.59
N CYS A 91 14.06 -5.95 27.44
CA CYS A 91 12.72 -6.35 27.01
C CYS A 91 12.23 -7.57 27.84
N PRO A 92 11.06 -7.52 28.50
CA PRO A 92 10.55 -8.64 29.29
C PRO A 92 10.33 -9.92 28.45
N ARG A 93 10.09 -9.78 27.14
CA ARG A 93 9.95 -10.91 26.20
C ARG A 93 11.25 -11.71 25.99
N ARG A 94 12.42 -11.19 26.41
CA ARG A 94 13.70 -11.93 26.33
C ARG A 94 13.76 -13.18 27.19
N ILE A 95 12.86 -13.32 28.15
CA ILE A 95 12.75 -14.54 28.96
C ILE A 95 12.28 -15.73 28.09
N GLY A 96 11.68 -15.47 26.92
CA GLY A 96 11.19 -16.48 25.99
C GLY A 96 12.23 -17.25 25.16
N ARG A 97 11.75 -18.15 24.29
CA ARG A 97 12.52 -18.82 23.22
C ARG A 97 11.72 -18.85 21.91
N VAL A 98 12.35 -18.65 20.77
CA VAL A 98 11.69 -18.75 19.45
C VAL A 98 12.34 -19.87 18.65
N GLU A 99 11.53 -20.80 18.16
CA GLU A 99 11.98 -21.97 17.42
C GLU A 99 11.14 -22.16 16.16
N ILE A 100 11.83 -22.37 15.03
CA ILE A 100 11.22 -22.51 13.71
C ILE A 100 11.46 -23.95 13.23
N GLY A 101 10.36 -24.65 12.98
CA GLY A 101 10.38 -25.99 12.40
C GLY A 101 10.15 -25.95 10.89
N HIS A 102 11.03 -26.61 10.13
CA HIS A 102 10.72 -27.01 8.76
C HIS A 102 10.08 -28.39 8.83
N LEU A 103 8.88 -28.55 8.28
CA LEU A 103 8.34 -29.88 8.01
C LEU A 103 7.54 -29.99 6.71
N GLN A 104 7.84 -31.08 6.02
CA GLN A 104 6.80 -31.98 5.50
C GLN A 104 6.13 -32.65 6.69
N VAL A 105 4.86 -32.31 6.95
CA VAL A 105 3.99 -33.23 7.68
C VAL A 105 3.89 -34.48 6.81
N ALA A 106 3.93 -35.68 7.38
CA ALA A 106 3.71 -36.93 6.65
C ALA A 106 2.22 -37.13 6.31
N MET A 107 1.54 -36.07 5.85
CA MET A 107 0.22 -36.00 5.23
C MET A 107 0.21 -34.81 4.25
N ASP A 108 -0.79 -34.72 3.37
CA ASP A 108 -0.89 -33.93 2.12
C ASP A 108 -0.58 -32.41 2.14
N ILE A 109 -0.08 -31.82 3.24
CA ILE A 109 0.13 -30.37 3.43
C ILE A 109 1.55 -30.05 3.93
N THR A 110 2.31 -29.31 3.12
CA THR A 110 3.60 -28.69 3.51
C THR A 110 3.36 -27.27 4.03
N CYS A 111 3.90 -26.92 5.20
CA CYS A 111 3.93 -25.55 5.73
C CYS A 111 5.05 -25.35 6.76
N ARG A 112 5.44 -24.09 6.99
CA ARG A 112 6.33 -23.70 8.09
C ARG A 112 5.54 -23.50 9.39
N VAL A 113 6.13 -23.87 10.53
CA VAL A 113 5.59 -23.60 11.86
C VAL A 113 6.60 -22.79 12.67
N ASP A 114 6.19 -21.62 13.13
CA ASP A 114 6.97 -20.71 13.96
C ASP A 114 6.34 -20.70 15.37
N ILE A 115 7.11 -21.13 16.38
CA ILE A 115 6.65 -21.17 17.78
C ILE A 115 7.44 -20.16 18.61
N ALA A 116 6.73 -19.22 19.22
CA ALA A 116 7.24 -18.34 20.25
C ALA A 116 6.86 -18.87 21.64
N HIS A 117 7.84 -19.27 22.43
CA HIS A 117 7.69 -19.64 23.83
C HIS A 117 7.88 -18.40 24.70
N GLU A 118 6.88 -18.03 25.51
CA GLU A 118 6.92 -16.88 26.42
C GLU A 118 6.49 -17.28 27.83
N THR A 119 6.95 -16.57 28.87
CA THR A 119 6.43 -16.79 30.23
C THR A 119 5.21 -15.94 30.49
N VAL A 120 4.28 -16.45 31.29
CA VAL A 120 3.14 -15.67 31.81
C VAL A 120 3.62 -14.40 32.52
N GLU A 121 4.67 -14.51 33.34
CA GLU A 121 5.29 -13.37 34.03
C GLU A 121 5.84 -12.33 33.04
N GLY A 122 6.51 -12.77 31.98
CA GLY A 122 7.03 -11.88 30.94
C GLY A 122 5.91 -11.16 30.18
N THR A 123 4.84 -11.87 29.84
CA THR A 123 3.65 -11.29 29.20
C THR A 123 2.93 -10.30 30.12
N ASP A 124 2.74 -10.64 31.40
CA ASP A 124 2.16 -9.73 32.41
C ASP A 124 3.01 -8.46 32.54
N ALA A 125 4.35 -8.58 32.56
CA ALA A 125 5.26 -7.44 32.59
C ALA A 125 5.23 -6.58 31.32
N VAL A 126 5.02 -7.18 30.13
CA VAL A 126 4.80 -6.40 28.89
C VAL A 126 3.51 -5.61 28.97
N ILE A 127 2.42 -6.24 29.40
CA ILE A 127 1.13 -5.56 29.55
C ILE A 127 1.26 -4.42 30.56
N GLU A 128 1.87 -4.65 31.72
CA GLU A 128 2.10 -3.58 32.69
C GLU A 128 2.93 -2.45 32.08
N ARG A 129 4.08 -2.75 31.46
CA ARG A 129 4.94 -1.72 30.85
C ARG A 129 4.21 -0.91 29.77
N VAL A 130 3.44 -1.56 28.89
CA VAL A 130 2.71 -0.85 27.83
C VAL A 130 1.63 0.06 28.40
N PHE A 131 0.82 -0.42 29.33
CA PHE A 131 -0.35 0.35 29.81
C PHE A 131 -0.04 1.28 30.98
N LYS A 132 0.99 1.01 31.78
CA LYS A 132 1.42 1.84 32.91
C LYS A 132 2.49 2.85 32.51
N ASP A 133 3.49 2.42 31.75
CA ASP A 133 4.62 3.28 31.35
C ASP A 133 4.43 3.90 29.96
N SER A 134 3.31 3.59 29.30
CA SER A 134 2.98 4.03 27.95
C SER A 134 4.04 3.62 26.92
N ASP A 135 4.55 2.40 27.05
CA ASP A 135 5.57 1.88 26.14
C ASP A 135 5.01 1.67 24.72
N ALA A 136 5.72 2.24 23.76
CA ALA A 136 5.34 2.26 22.35
C ALA A 136 6.24 1.36 21.49
N GLU A 137 7.12 0.56 22.12
CA GLU A 137 7.95 -0.41 21.40
C GLU A 137 7.08 -1.38 20.57
N LEU A 138 7.36 -1.47 19.26
CA LEU A 138 6.52 -2.22 18.31
C LEU A 138 6.41 -3.70 18.68
N ALA A 139 7.48 -4.31 19.18
CA ALA A 139 7.46 -5.69 19.64
C ALA A 139 6.48 -5.91 20.80
N ASN A 140 6.34 -4.95 21.72
CA ASN A 140 5.40 -5.09 22.83
C ASN A 140 3.95 -4.87 22.36
N GLN A 141 3.75 -3.92 21.44
CA GLN A 141 2.46 -3.68 20.79
C GLN A 141 2.00 -4.90 19.98
N GLU A 142 2.90 -5.57 19.25
CA GLU A 142 2.65 -6.80 18.50
C GLU A 142 2.14 -7.93 19.39
N LEU A 143 2.78 -8.17 20.54
CA LEU A 143 2.32 -9.19 21.48
C LEU A 143 0.87 -8.94 21.92
N ILE A 144 0.54 -7.69 22.24
CA ILE A 144 -0.82 -7.33 22.67
C ILE A 144 -1.80 -7.45 21.50
N SER A 145 -1.41 -7.10 20.26
CA SER A 145 -2.23 -7.37 19.08
C SER A 145 -2.51 -8.86 18.92
N VAL A 146 -1.52 -9.74 19.08
CA VAL A 146 -1.72 -11.21 19.03
C VAL A 146 -2.68 -11.69 20.12
N ILE A 147 -2.60 -11.15 21.33
CA ILE A 147 -3.51 -11.50 22.44
C ILE A 147 -4.98 -11.13 22.11
N HIS A 148 -5.20 -10.03 21.39
CA HIS A 148 -6.56 -9.55 21.05
C HIS A 148 -7.11 -10.13 19.75
N GLU A 149 -6.28 -10.23 18.71
CA GLU A 149 -6.67 -10.63 17.35
C GLU A 149 -6.40 -12.13 17.07
N GLY A 150 -5.66 -12.81 17.93
CA GLY A 150 -5.33 -14.22 17.79
C GLY A 150 -6.48 -15.17 18.11
N VAL A 151 -6.38 -16.40 17.61
CA VAL A 151 -7.31 -17.48 17.94
C VAL A 151 -6.77 -18.23 19.15
N VAL A 152 -7.51 -18.22 20.25
CA VAL A 152 -7.11 -18.95 21.47
C VAL A 152 -7.38 -20.44 21.27
N LEU A 153 -6.32 -21.25 21.33
CA LEU A 153 -6.40 -22.71 21.17
C LEU A 153 -6.33 -23.45 22.51
N TYR A 154 -5.77 -22.82 23.55
CA TYR A 154 -5.72 -23.34 24.92
C TYR A 154 -5.57 -22.20 25.94
N GLY A 155 -6.12 -22.36 27.15
CA GLY A 155 -5.93 -21.39 28.24
C GLY A 155 -6.81 -20.14 28.16
N GLU A 156 -8.07 -20.26 27.76
CA GLU A 156 -8.97 -19.11 27.54
C GLU A 156 -9.08 -18.15 28.74
N SER A 157 -9.07 -18.66 29.97
CA SER A 157 -9.20 -17.83 31.18
C SER A 157 -8.07 -16.82 31.35
N ILE A 158 -6.82 -17.23 31.11
CA ILE A 158 -5.65 -16.34 31.21
C ILE A 158 -5.61 -15.35 30.05
N VAL A 159 -5.96 -15.78 28.84
CA VAL A 159 -6.00 -14.86 27.68
C VAL A 159 -7.09 -13.80 27.87
N ARG A 160 -8.28 -14.19 28.36
CA ARG A 160 -9.35 -13.22 28.69
C ARG A 160 -8.92 -12.23 29.77
N ARG A 161 -8.15 -12.66 30.76
CA ARG A 161 -7.56 -11.74 31.76
C ARG A 161 -6.65 -10.72 31.09
N TRP A 162 -5.74 -11.15 30.23
CA TRP A 162 -4.87 -10.23 29.48
C TRP A 162 -5.66 -9.28 28.60
N GLN A 163 -6.62 -9.78 27.83
CA GLN A 163 -7.50 -8.98 26.98
C GLN A 163 -8.24 -7.92 27.80
N THR A 164 -8.78 -8.29 28.96
CA THR A 164 -9.49 -7.36 29.86
C THR A 164 -8.56 -6.28 30.39
N SER A 165 -7.37 -6.65 30.86
CA SER A 165 -6.36 -5.70 31.38
C SER A 165 -5.79 -4.76 30.31
N SER A 166 -5.99 -5.05 29.03
CA SER A 166 -5.39 -4.33 27.90
C SER A 166 -6.41 -3.86 26.87
N ILE A 167 -7.71 -3.82 27.21
CA ILE A 167 -8.78 -3.59 26.22
C ILE A 167 -8.77 -2.17 25.65
N THR A 168 -8.58 -1.17 26.50
CA THR A 168 -8.58 0.25 26.13
C THR A 168 -7.18 0.67 25.72
N TYR A 169 -7.04 1.23 24.52
CA TYR A 169 -5.78 1.82 24.05
C TYR A 169 -5.67 3.28 24.53
N PRO A 170 -4.79 3.62 25.48
CA PRO A 170 -4.69 4.97 26.04
C PRO A 170 -4.06 5.97 25.07
N ASP A 171 -4.51 7.22 25.13
CA ASP A 171 -3.98 8.32 24.33
C ASP A 171 -2.48 8.56 24.55
N GLU A 172 -1.96 8.30 25.75
CA GLU A 172 -0.54 8.49 26.02
C GLU A 172 0.35 7.51 25.24
N ILE A 173 -0.14 6.29 24.98
CA ILE A 173 0.55 5.35 24.08
C ILE A 173 0.55 5.89 22.65
N ALA A 174 -0.59 6.44 22.17
CA ALA A 174 -0.64 7.06 20.84
C ALA A 174 0.33 8.25 20.73
N ARG A 175 0.42 9.09 21.75
CA ARG A 175 1.40 10.19 21.81
C ARG A 175 2.83 9.68 21.79
N ARG A 176 3.15 8.62 22.55
CA ARG A 176 4.49 8.01 22.57
C ARG A 176 4.86 7.42 21.21
N MET A 177 3.94 6.70 20.56
CA MET A 177 4.10 6.20 19.19
C MET A 177 4.42 7.32 18.21
N LEU A 178 3.68 8.43 18.25
CA LEU A 178 3.91 9.58 17.38
C LEU A 178 5.25 10.27 17.68
N LYS A 179 5.62 10.41 18.96
CA LYS A 179 6.93 10.97 19.35
C LYS A 179 8.10 10.11 18.87
N GLN A 180 7.99 8.79 18.95
CA GLN A 180 9.08 7.88 18.55
C GLN A 180 9.15 7.65 17.04
N HIS A 181 8.00 7.60 16.37
CA HIS A 181 7.90 7.12 14.99
C HIS A 181 7.34 8.14 14.01
N PHE A 182 7.09 9.39 14.40
CA PHE A 182 6.63 10.41 13.46
C PHE A 182 7.35 11.75 13.63
N LEU A 183 7.56 12.21 14.86
CA LEU A 183 8.38 13.38 15.10
C LEU A 183 9.81 13.15 14.58
N GLY A 184 10.36 14.16 13.89
CA GLY A 184 11.60 14.02 13.12
C GLY A 184 11.41 13.57 11.67
N ILE A 185 10.18 13.40 11.18
CA ILE A 185 9.91 13.21 9.74
C ILE A 185 10.39 14.40 8.90
N SER A 186 10.51 15.58 9.51
CA SER A 186 11.10 16.79 8.92
C SER A 186 12.52 16.57 8.38
N GLU A 187 13.33 15.76 9.05
CA GLU A 187 14.68 15.41 8.59
C GLU A 187 14.65 14.52 7.36
N ARG A 188 13.74 13.53 7.33
CA ARG A 188 13.56 12.67 6.15
C ARG A 188 13.05 13.47 4.95
N VAL A 189 12.14 14.41 5.17
CA VAL A 189 11.68 15.36 4.14
C VAL A 189 12.85 16.16 3.55
N ARG A 190 13.76 16.63 4.41
CA ARG A 190 14.98 17.33 3.97
C ARG A 190 15.90 16.41 3.17
N SER A 191 16.15 15.18 3.65
CA SER A 191 16.94 14.18 2.94
C SER A 191 16.35 13.82 1.57
N HIS A 192 15.02 13.72 1.49
CA HIS A 192 14.30 13.50 0.23
C HIS A 192 14.53 14.65 -0.76
N THR A 193 14.49 15.90 -0.27
CA THR A 193 14.76 17.10 -1.06
C THR A 193 16.19 17.08 -1.62
N ASN A 194 17.17 16.82 -0.77
CA ASN A 194 18.57 16.76 -1.18
C ASN A 194 18.83 15.64 -2.21
N ALA A 195 18.23 14.46 -2.01
CA ALA A 195 18.36 13.34 -2.93
C ALA A 195 17.70 13.61 -4.29
N LEU A 196 16.64 14.43 -4.33
CA LEU A 196 16.02 14.89 -5.57
C LEU A 196 16.97 15.78 -6.38
N GLU A 197 17.71 16.67 -5.72
CA GLU A 197 18.68 17.57 -6.36
C GLU A 197 19.93 16.83 -6.85
N GLY A 198 20.38 15.80 -6.12
CA GLY A 198 21.62 15.06 -6.39
C GLY A 198 21.51 13.91 -7.41
N THR A 199 20.32 13.58 -7.91
CA THR A 199 20.04 12.39 -8.76
C THR A 199 20.37 11.02 -8.13
N ASP A 200 20.55 10.97 -6.80
CA ASP A 200 20.84 9.75 -6.04
C ASP A 200 19.59 8.88 -5.85
N TRP A 201 19.19 8.19 -6.92
CA TRP A 201 17.93 7.44 -7.00
C TRP A 201 17.78 6.36 -5.91
N LEU A 202 18.89 5.73 -5.48
CA LEU A 202 18.87 4.70 -4.44
C LEU A 202 18.61 5.32 -3.06
N ILE A 203 19.29 6.43 -2.75
CA ILE A 203 19.07 7.19 -1.50
C ILE A 203 17.63 7.67 -1.46
N ARG A 204 17.13 8.25 -2.57
CA ARG A 204 15.76 8.70 -2.69
C ARG A 204 14.76 7.58 -2.40
N GLN A 205 14.95 6.40 -2.97
CA GLN A 205 14.06 5.28 -2.68
C GLN A 205 14.13 4.80 -1.24
N GLY A 206 15.31 4.76 -0.64
CA GLY A 206 15.46 4.48 0.79
C GLY A 206 14.65 5.46 1.65
N VAL A 207 14.73 6.76 1.35
CA VAL A 207 13.95 7.79 2.05
C VAL A 207 12.44 7.64 1.81
N CYS A 208 11.99 7.32 0.60
CA CYS A 208 10.58 7.03 0.32
C CYS A 208 10.04 5.86 1.16
N ILE A 209 10.83 4.78 1.30
CA ILE A 209 10.47 3.63 2.14
C ILE A 209 10.34 4.09 3.59
N ASP A 210 11.30 4.84 4.11
CA ASP A 210 11.24 5.33 5.49
C ASP A 210 10.05 6.28 5.72
N LEU A 211 9.79 7.21 4.80
CA LEU A 211 8.60 8.05 4.86
C LEU A 211 7.32 7.22 4.93
N CYS A 212 7.18 6.20 4.07
CA CYS A 212 6.05 5.28 4.11
C CYS A 212 5.89 4.64 5.50
N ARG A 213 6.99 4.14 6.09
CA ARG A 213 6.97 3.50 7.41
C ARG A 213 6.47 4.46 8.48
N HIS A 214 7.01 5.67 8.52
CA HIS A 214 6.63 6.70 9.49
C HIS A 214 5.17 7.14 9.33
N LEU A 215 4.68 7.28 8.10
CA LEU A 215 3.27 7.63 7.84
C LEU A 215 2.31 6.52 8.29
N VAL A 216 2.64 5.25 8.02
CA VAL A 216 1.82 4.12 8.46
C VAL A 216 1.78 4.05 9.98
N LEU A 217 2.93 4.12 10.66
CA LEU A 217 3.03 4.11 12.14
C LEU A 217 2.24 5.26 12.77
N ALA A 218 2.30 6.45 12.16
CA ALA A 218 1.52 7.60 12.62
C ALA A 218 0.01 7.36 12.51
N LEU A 219 -0.46 6.75 11.42
CA LEU A 219 -1.86 6.39 11.29
C LEU A 219 -2.28 5.28 12.25
N MET A 220 -1.38 4.36 12.62
CA MET A 220 -1.67 3.38 13.68
C MET A 220 -1.99 4.09 14.99
N ALA A 221 -1.13 5.03 15.38
CA ALA A 221 -1.32 5.82 16.59
C ALA A 221 -2.61 6.65 16.52
N ALA A 222 -2.87 7.29 15.37
CA ALA A 222 -4.07 8.11 15.17
C ALA A 222 -5.39 7.32 15.32
N ASN A 223 -5.37 6.05 14.91
CA ASN A 223 -6.52 5.15 15.02
C ASN A 223 -6.54 4.34 16.33
N ARG A 224 -5.55 4.53 17.23
CA ARG A 224 -5.41 3.75 18.47
C ARG A 224 -5.35 2.24 18.20
N VAL A 225 -4.67 1.87 17.11
CA VAL A 225 -4.48 0.50 16.68
C VAL A 225 -3.10 0.02 17.12
N ARG A 226 -3.06 -1.15 17.75
CA ARG A 226 -1.82 -1.81 18.17
C ARG A 226 -1.01 -2.23 16.94
N ALA A 227 0.31 -2.19 17.05
CA ALA A 227 1.19 -2.79 16.04
C ALA A 227 0.81 -4.26 15.86
N PHE A 228 0.57 -4.70 14.63
CA PHE A 228 0.29 -6.12 14.33
C PHE A 228 1.55 -6.86 13.86
N THR A 229 2.68 -6.15 13.81
CA THR A 229 4.00 -6.68 13.49
C THR A 229 5.08 -5.82 14.16
N ASP A 230 6.15 -6.46 14.63
CA ASP A 230 7.38 -5.81 15.07
C ASP A 230 8.26 -5.34 13.88
N ASN A 231 7.97 -5.80 12.66
CA ASN A 231 8.68 -5.45 11.45
C ASN A 231 8.05 -4.24 10.74
N THR A 232 8.84 -3.18 10.56
CA THR A 232 8.44 -1.98 9.83
C THR A 232 8.27 -2.16 8.32
N ASP A 233 8.43 -3.36 7.77
CA ASP A 233 8.14 -3.65 6.35
C ASP A 233 6.64 -3.94 6.09
N PHE A 234 5.82 -4.03 7.14
CA PHE A 234 4.35 -4.12 7.08
C PHE A 234 3.80 -5.15 6.09
N LYS A 235 4.12 -6.44 6.28
CA LYS A 235 3.47 -7.54 5.53
C LYS A 235 1.95 -7.44 5.67
N GLY A 236 1.24 -7.24 4.56
CA GLY A 236 -0.21 -7.05 4.55
C GLY A 236 -0.69 -5.60 4.71
N LEU A 237 0.18 -4.61 4.43
CA LEU A 237 -0.11 -3.17 4.50
C LEU A 237 -1.47 -2.78 3.91
N CYS A 238 -1.83 -3.29 2.73
CA CYS A 238 -3.11 -2.95 2.10
C CYS A 238 -4.30 -3.33 2.99
N ALA A 239 -4.36 -4.58 3.44
CA ALA A 239 -5.44 -5.05 4.31
C ALA A 239 -5.48 -4.26 5.63
N PHE A 240 -4.31 -3.90 6.16
CA PHE A 240 -4.22 -3.06 7.34
C PHE A 240 -4.83 -1.67 7.13
N VAL A 241 -4.39 -0.93 6.11
CA VAL A 241 -4.85 0.46 5.88
C VAL A 241 -6.35 0.53 5.59
N HIS A 242 -6.93 -0.49 4.96
CA HIS A 242 -8.38 -0.54 4.75
C HIS A 242 -9.16 -0.49 6.06
N ARG A 243 -8.64 -1.12 7.14
CA ARG A 243 -9.27 -1.14 8.48
C ARG A 243 -9.16 0.17 9.25
N LEU A 244 -8.32 1.11 8.81
CA LEU A 244 -8.15 2.40 9.51
C LEU A 244 -9.34 3.31 9.23
N GLU A 245 -10.02 3.78 10.25
CA GLU A 245 -11.15 4.70 10.09
C GLU A 245 -10.67 6.11 9.71
N VAL A 246 -9.61 6.57 10.38
CA VAL A 246 -9.04 7.89 10.20
C VAL A 246 -7.77 7.80 9.34
N LYS A 247 -7.86 8.23 8.09
CA LYS A 247 -6.73 8.27 7.15
C LYS A 247 -6.96 9.29 6.04
N PRO A 248 -5.90 9.81 5.40
CA PRO A 248 -6.03 10.63 4.21
C PRO A 248 -6.78 9.92 3.07
N PRO A 249 -7.54 10.65 2.24
CA PRO A 249 -8.15 10.10 1.04
C PRO A 249 -7.10 9.46 0.11
N ALA A 250 -7.49 8.33 -0.49
CA ALA A 250 -6.66 7.57 -1.42
C ALA A 250 -5.25 7.22 -0.90
N PHE A 251 -5.06 7.07 0.42
CA PHE A 251 -3.75 6.87 1.04
C PHE A 251 -2.91 5.78 0.37
N LEU A 252 -3.44 4.56 0.20
CA LEU A 252 -2.72 3.45 -0.44
C LEU A 252 -2.33 3.74 -1.89
N GLN A 253 -3.24 4.34 -2.66
CA GLN A 253 -2.99 4.70 -4.05
C GLN A 253 -1.86 5.75 -4.15
N ARG A 254 -1.88 6.73 -3.23
CA ARG A 254 -0.87 7.78 -3.13
C ARG A 254 0.49 7.25 -2.68
N LEU A 255 0.56 6.25 -1.80
CA LEU A 255 1.82 5.53 -1.56
C LEU A 255 2.36 4.92 -2.85
N GLY A 256 1.50 4.22 -3.61
CA GLY A 256 1.85 3.64 -4.90
C GLY A 256 2.39 4.66 -5.90
N TRP A 257 1.72 5.81 -6.04
CA TRP A 257 2.19 6.93 -6.86
C TRP A 257 3.51 7.54 -6.36
N GLY A 258 3.68 7.61 -5.03
CA GLY A 258 4.91 8.06 -4.39
C GLY A 258 6.11 7.18 -4.76
N PHE A 259 5.93 5.86 -4.85
CA PHE A 259 7.00 4.94 -5.25
C PHE A 259 7.22 4.84 -6.76
N GLY A 260 6.13 4.84 -7.54
CA GLY A 260 6.15 4.54 -8.99
C GLY A 260 6.23 5.74 -9.93
N GLY A 261 6.09 6.97 -9.42
CA GLY A 261 6.11 8.19 -10.24
C GLY A 261 7.51 8.67 -10.64
N GLU A 262 7.58 9.53 -11.67
CA GLU A 262 8.77 10.33 -12.00
C GLU A 262 9.19 11.14 -10.78
N ALA A 263 10.50 11.36 -10.58
CA ALA A 263 11.07 11.90 -9.34
C ALA A 263 10.36 13.15 -8.79
N PHE A 264 10.02 14.11 -9.64
CA PHE A 264 9.28 15.32 -9.24
C PHE A 264 7.81 15.05 -8.90
N GLY A 265 7.09 14.28 -9.73
CA GLY A 265 5.69 13.93 -9.47
C GLY A 265 5.53 13.06 -8.21
N SER A 266 6.42 12.09 -8.01
CA SER A 266 6.54 11.31 -6.77
C SER A 266 6.73 12.20 -5.54
N THR A 267 7.59 13.22 -5.64
CA THR A 267 7.87 14.14 -4.54
C THR A 267 6.66 14.99 -4.16
N GLN A 268 5.89 15.47 -5.15
CA GLN A 268 4.64 16.19 -4.89
C GLN A 268 3.64 15.32 -4.13
N VAL A 269 3.51 14.05 -4.53
CA VAL A 269 2.62 13.10 -3.86
C VAL A 269 3.05 12.89 -2.42
N TRP A 270 4.35 12.69 -2.15
CA TRP A 270 4.87 12.54 -0.79
C TRP A 270 4.61 13.79 0.06
N ALA A 271 4.91 14.98 -0.45
CA ALA A 271 4.68 16.22 0.28
C ALA A 271 3.20 16.40 0.66
N ALA A 272 2.30 16.21 -0.30
CA ALA A 272 0.86 16.28 -0.05
C ALA A 272 0.41 15.20 0.96
N LEU A 273 0.95 13.98 0.86
CA LEU A 273 0.55 12.88 1.74
C LEU A 273 1.01 13.12 3.17
N ILE A 274 2.22 13.62 3.38
CA ILE A 274 2.76 13.99 4.69
C ILE A 274 1.90 15.07 5.32
N ARG A 275 1.57 16.14 4.57
CA ARG A 275 0.67 17.21 5.04
C ARG A 275 -0.68 16.66 5.49
N ASP A 276 -1.28 15.78 4.70
CA ASP A 276 -2.61 15.26 5.01
C ASP A 276 -2.58 14.32 6.23
N VAL A 277 -1.48 13.58 6.45
CA VAL A 277 -1.26 12.82 7.69
C VAL A 277 -1.07 13.77 8.89
N ILE A 278 -0.32 14.86 8.75
CA ILE A 278 -0.19 15.88 9.81
C ILE A 278 -1.58 16.44 10.18
N ASN A 279 -2.38 16.83 9.19
CA ASN A 279 -3.74 17.33 9.41
C ASN A 279 -4.63 16.26 10.07
N THR A 280 -4.45 15.00 9.69
CA THR A 280 -5.14 13.87 10.32
C THR A 280 -4.79 13.77 11.81
N ILE A 281 -3.51 13.90 12.17
CA ILE A 281 -3.04 13.86 13.56
C ILE A 281 -3.51 15.09 14.36
N ASP A 282 -3.54 16.28 13.75
CA ASP A 282 -4.08 17.47 14.40
C ASP A 282 -5.58 17.31 14.73
N GLY A 283 -6.34 16.72 13.79
CA GLY A 283 -7.80 16.56 13.90
C GLY A 283 -8.27 15.60 15.01
N ILE A 284 -7.41 14.68 15.47
CA ILE A 284 -7.76 13.71 16.52
C ILE A 284 -7.53 14.22 17.96
N GLY A 285 -7.01 15.44 18.13
CA GLY A 285 -6.95 16.10 19.43
C GLY A 285 -5.89 15.59 20.41
N LEU A 286 -4.81 14.94 19.95
CA LEU A 286 -3.74 14.43 20.82
C LEU A 286 -2.79 15.53 21.36
N ASN A 287 -2.90 16.78 20.87
CA ASN A 287 -2.08 17.94 21.26
C ASN A 287 -0.57 17.69 21.15
N ILE A 288 -0.10 17.28 19.97
CA ILE A 288 1.32 17.07 19.69
C ILE A 288 1.87 18.28 18.94
N ASP A 289 2.99 18.82 19.40
CA ASP A 289 3.72 19.86 18.67
C ASP A 289 4.40 19.24 17.44
N MET A 290 3.88 19.58 16.26
CA MET A 290 4.40 19.18 14.95
C MET A 290 4.89 20.39 14.14
N THR A 291 5.32 21.46 14.82
CA THR A 291 5.70 22.72 14.18
C THR A 291 6.84 22.54 13.16
N GLN A 292 7.84 21.73 13.49
CA GLN A 292 8.98 21.48 12.60
C GLN A 292 8.57 20.64 11.37
N GLU A 293 7.71 19.65 11.58
CA GLU A 293 7.17 18.77 10.55
C GLU A 293 6.33 19.54 9.55
N LYS A 294 5.45 20.43 10.04
CA LYS A 294 4.67 21.36 9.23
C LYS A 294 5.58 22.26 8.40
N ALA A 295 6.58 22.88 9.03
CA ALA A 295 7.53 23.77 8.36
C ALA A 295 8.34 23.06 7.27
N ALA A 296 8.82 21.84 7.53
CA ALA A 296 9.57 21.06 6.55
C ALA A 296 8.70 20.63 5.37
N CYS A 297 7.46 20.21 5.63
CA CYS A 297 6.50 19.88 4.57
C CYS A 297 6.20 21.09 3.68
N GLU A 298 5.96 22.27 4.28
CA GLU A 298 5.77 23.52 3.56
C GLU A 298 7.01 23.94 2.76
N ALA A 299 8.21 23.71 3.29
CA ALA A 299 9.46 23.96 2.56
C ALA A 299 9.61 23.03 1.34
N LEU A 300 9.32 21.74 1.48
CA LEU A 300 9.33 20.78 0.37
C LEU A 300 8.36 21.20 -0.73
N LEU A 301 7.16 21.68 -0.36
CA LEU A 301 6.18 22.22 -1.31
C LEU A 301 6.70 23.47 -2.06
N LYS A 302 7.67 24.21 -1.49
CA LYS A 302 8.25 25.45 -2.06
C LYS A 302 9.50 25.22 -2.93
N VAL A 303 10.33 24.21 -2.66
CA VAL A 303 11.60 23.94 -3.37
C VAL A 303 11.40 23.35 -4.77
N MET A 304 10.22 22.77 -5.04
CA MET A 304 9.93 22.21 -6.36
C MET A 304 9.97 23.32 -7.42
N PRO A 305 10.70 23.13 -8.56
CA PRO A 305 10.71 24.12 -9.63
C PRO A 305 9.26 24.45 -9.97
N ARG A 306 8.99 25.71 -10.30
CA ARG A 306 7.71 26.17 -10.85
C ARG A 306 7.42 25.52 -12.22
N CYS A 307 7.45 24.19 -12.33
CA CYS A 307 6.52 23.46 -13.16
C CYS A 307 5.17 23.47 -12.42
N ILE A 308 4.59 24.67 -12.51
CA ILE A 308 3.20 25.05 -12.30
C ILE A 308 2.65 24.71 -10.92
N PRO A 309 2.44 25.72 -10.05
CA PRO A 309 1.59 25.52 -8.89
C PRO A 309 0.23 24.99 -9.36
N PHE A 310 -0.48 24.26 -8.51
CA PHE A 310 -1.93 24.46 -8.45
C PHE A 310 -2.13 25.96 -8.20
N ALA A 311 -2.25 26.72 -9.29
CA ALA A 311 -2.30 28.16 -9.28
C ALA A 311 -3.73 28.54 -8.90
N GLY A 312 -3.90 28.98 -7.65
CA GLY A 312 -5.16 29.52 -7.13
C GLY A 312 -5.77 28.71 -5.99
N ALA A 313 -5.06 28.53 -4.87
CA ALA A 313 -5.69 28.18 -3.59
C ALA A 313 -5.63 29.40 -2.66
N THR A 314 -6.34 30.43 -3.06
CA THR A 314 -6.88 31.44 -2.15
C THR A 314 -8.39 31.40 -2.36
N SER A 315 -9.13 31.07 -1.30
CA SER A 315 -10.56 30.73 -1.23
C SER A 315 -10.98 29.38 -1.85
N GLU A 316 -11.68 28.56 -1.06
CA GLU A 316 -12.41 27.31 -1.37
C GLU A 316 -11.83 26.39 -2.48
N LEU A 317 -11.19 25.28 -2.07
CA LEU A 317 -10.53 24.31 -2.97
C LEU A 317 -11.50 23.57 -3.89
N ASP A 318 -11.39 23.83 -5.18
CA ASP A 318 -11.92 22.98 -6.24
C ASP A 318 -10.99 21.77 -6.43
N ILE A 319 -11.33 20.66 -5.78
CA ILE A 319 -10.62 19.38 -5.90
C ILE A 319 -10.76 18.88 -7.35
N ILE A 320 -9.63 18.66 -8.03
CA ILE A 320 -9.62 18.00 -9.34
C ILE A 320 -9.68 16.48 -9.14
N VAL A 321 -10.71 15.87 -9.71
CA VAL A 321 -10.95 14.42 -9.70
C VAL A 321 -10.77 13.89 -11.12
N ILE A 322 -10.22 12.68 -11.24
CA ILE A 322 -10.25 11.91 -12.49
C ILE A 322 -11.19 10.73 -12.28
N GLU A 323 -12.16 10.60 -13.18
CA GLU A 323 -13.16 9.54 -13.14
C GLU A 323 -13.41 8.99 -14.55
N ALA A 324 -13.79 7.73 -14.64
CA ALA A 324 -14.27 7.15 -15.88
C ALA A 324 -15.75 7.48 -16.06
N TRP A 325 -16.10 8.16 -17.16
CA TRP A 325 -17.49 8.49 -17.48
C TRP A 325 -18.00 7.65 -18.65
N ASP A 326 -19.30 7.38 -18.63
CA ASP A 326 -20.06 6.91 -19.78
C ASP A 326 -21.12 7.94 -20.18
N LYS A 327 -21.80 7.72 -21.31
CA LYS A 327 -22.80 8.65 -21.87
C LYS A 327 -24.00 8.91 -20.95
N SER A 328 -24.22 8.07 -19.93
CA SER A 328 -25.27 8.26 -18.93
C SER A 328 -24.86 9.16 -17.76
N HIS A 329 -23.57 9.52 -17.67
CA HIS A 329 -23.07 10.39 -16.61
C HIS A 329 -23.81 11.74 -16.61
N SER A 330 -24.26 12.18 -15.44
CA SER A 330 -25.11 13.38 -15.28
C SER A 330 -24.47 14.67 -15.82
N ARG A 331 -23.13 14.72 -15.83
CA ARG A 331 -22.33 15.84 -16.33
C ARG A 331 -21.79 15.63 -17.75
N TRP A 332 -22.25 14.62 -18.50
CA TRP A 332 -21.73 14.32 -19.85
C TRP A 332 -21.79 15.53 -20.80
N GLY A 333 -22.86 16.35 -20.73
CA GLY A 333 -22.96 17.57 -21.53
C GLY A 333 -21.86 18.60 -21.28
N GLU A 334 -21.22 18.60 -20.10
CA GLU A 334 -20.05 19.43 -19.84
C GLU A 334 -18.81 18.92 -20.57
N LEU A 335 -18.63 17.60 -20.64
CA LEU A 335 -17.57 16.98 -21.43
C LEU A 335 -17.77 17.30 -22.92
N GLU A 336 -19.00 17.26 -23.44
CA GLU A 336 -19.28 17.61 -24.83
C GLU A 336 -18.89 19.06 -25.16
N ARG A 337 -19.16 20.00 -24.24
CA ARG A 337 -18.69 21.39 -24.38
C ARG A 337 -17.16 21.49 -24.37
N CYS A 338 -16.49 20.80 -23.45
CA CYS A 338 -15.03 20.74 -23.38
C CYS A 338 -14.42 20.18 -24.68
N LEU A 339 -15.04 19.14 -25.25
CA LEU A 339 -14.66 18.54 -26.53
C LEU A 339 -14.80 19.51 -27.70
N GLN A 340 -15.89 20.27 -27.75
CA GLN A 340 -16.13 21.29 -28.77
C GLN A 340 -15.10 22.43 -28.68
N GLU A 341 -14.84 22.93 -27.48
CA GLU A 341 -13.87 24.01 -27.24
C GLU A 341 -12.45 23.60 -27.67
N LEU A 342 -12.07 22.35 -27.40
CA LEU A 342 -10.77 21.81 -27.80
C LEU A 342 -10.71 21.35 -29.27
N GLY A 343 -11.83 21.45 -30.00
CA GLY A 343 -11.95 20.97 -31.38
C GLY A 343 -11.84 19.45 -31.51
N GLN A 344 -11.99 18.70 -30.41
CA GLN A 344 -11.66 17.28 -30.33
C GLN A 344 -12.83 16.34 -30.68
N TRP A 345 -14.02 16.90 -30.94
CA TRP A 345 -15.25 16.13 -31.20
C TRP A 345 -15.10 15.06 -32.28
N ARG A 346 -14.43 15.40 -33.38
CA ARG A 346 -14.23 14.48 -34.52
C ARG A 346 -13.53 13.19 -34.10
N TRP A 347 -12.41 13.31 -33.37
CA TRP A 347 -11.63 12.14 -32.95
C TRP A 347 -12.29 11.42 -31.78
N PHE A 348 -12.96 12.16 -30.90
CA PHE A 348 -13.69 11.59 -29.78
C PHE A 348 -14.85 10.69 -30.22
N ASN A 349 -15.59 11.07 -31.27
CA ASN A 349 -16.72 10.29 -31.75
C ASN A 349 -16.35 9.21 -32.79
N THR A 350 -15.06 9.05 -33.12
CA THR A 350 -14.61 8.01 -34.05
C THR A 350 -14.89 6.62 -33.48
N GLN A 351 -15.63 5.81 -34.23
CA GLN A 351 -15.82 4.39 -33.96
C GLN A 351 -15.38 3.57 -35.17
N CYS A 352 -14.77 2.42 -34.89
CA CYS A 352 -14.31 1.46 -35.87
C CYS A 352 -14.73 0.07 -35.39
N ASP A 353 -15.04 -0.83 -36.31
CA ASP A 353 -15.55 -2.18 -35.99
C ASP A 353 -14.52 -3.04 -35.22
N PHE A 354 -13.23 -2.69 -35.29
CA PHE A 354 -12.15 -3.34 -34.55
C PHE A 354 -11.90 -2.75 -33.14
N HIS A 355 -12.69 -1.78 -32.69
CA HIS A 355 -12.65 -1.33 -31.29
C HIS A 355 -13.40 -2.34 -30.41
N VAL A 356 -12.70 -2.89 -29.41
CA VAL A 356 -13.23 -3.92 -28.50
C VAL A 356 -13.98 -3.28 -27.32
N SER A 357 -13.40 -2.24 -26.74
CA SER A 357 -14.00 -1.49 -25.64
C SER A 357 -13.45 -0.07 -25.61
N GLU A 358 -14.10 0.81 -24.84
CA GLU A 358 -13.63 2.18 -24.65
C GLU A 358 -13.71 2.60 -23.18
N THR A 359 -12.86 3.54 -22.80
CA THR A 359 -12.87 4.20 -21.50
C THR A 359 -12.64 5.68 -21.71
N VAL A 360 -13.52 6.51 -21.17
CA VAL A 360 -13.40 7.96 -21.20
C VAL A 360 -13.03 8.44 -19.82
N LEU A 361 -11.78 8.84 -19.65
CA LEU A 361 -11.28 9.46 -18.42
C LEU A 361 -11.54 10.95 -18.48
N VAL A 362 -12.19 11.49 -17.46
CA VAL A 362 -12.56 12.90 -17.37
C VAL A 362 -11.92 13.50 -16.14
N ALA A 363 -11.14 14.57 -16.35
CA ALA A 363 -10.64 15.41 -15.28
C ALA A 363 -11.64 16.55 -15.06
N HIS A 364 -12.15 16.70 -13.84
CA HIS A 364 -13.14 17.72 -13.50
C HIS A 364 -12.93 18.28 -12.09
N SER A 365 -13.37 19.51 -11.84
CA SER A 365 -13.57 20.06 -10.50
C SER A 365 -15.04 19.95 -10.08
N GLN A 366 -15.46 20.57 -8.96
CA GLN A 366 -16.89 20.69 -8.65
C GLN A 366 -17.60 21.59 -9.65
N GLN A 367 -16.89 22.55 -10.26
CA GLN A 367 -17.47 23.59 -11.10
C GLN A 367 -17.50 23.22 -12.59
N GLU A 368 -16.50 22.49 -13.10
CA GLU A 368 -16.40 22.23 -14.55
C GLU A 368 -15.58 21.00 -14.92
N VAL A 369 -15.73 20.54 -16.17
CA VAL A 369 -14.83 19.58 -16.83
C VAL A 369 -13.64 20.31 -17.43
N ILE A 370 -12.44 19.97 -16.97
CA ILE A 370 -11.20 20.70 -17.31
C ILE A 370 -10.29 19.94 -18.29
N GLY A 371 -10.53 18.65 -18.50
CA GLY A 371 -9.79 17.85 -19.45
C GLY A 371 -10.35 16.43 -19.58
N PHE A 372 -9.89 15.71 -20.59
CA PHE A 372 -10.34 14.34 -20.84
C PHE A 372 -9.31 13.54 -21.63
N LEU A 373 -9.49 12.22 -21.61
CA LEU A 373 -8.76 11.26 -22.44
C LEU A 373 -9.72 10.13 -22.81
N ARG A 374 -9.87 9.85 -24.11
CA ARG A 374 -10.59 8.68 -24.61
C ARG A 374 -9.59 7.60 -25.03
N LEU A 375 -9.64 6.47 -24.34
CA LEU A 375 -8.88 5.27 -24.60
C LEU A 375 -9.79 4.23 -25.26
N VAL A 376 -9.37 3.66 -26.38
CA VAL A 376 -10.04 2.49 -26.98
C VAL A 376 -9.12 1.29 -26.95
N VAL A 377 -9.67 0.13 -26.61
CA VAL A 377 -8.96 -1.15 -26.69
C VAL A 377 -9.15 -1.72 -28.09
N GLN A 378 -8.07 -2.13 -28.72
CA GLN A 378 -8.08 -2.75 -30.04
C GLN A 378 -6.96 -3.77 -30.19
N GLU A 379 -7.08 -4.63 -31.18
CA GLU A 379 -6.02 -5.52 -31.63
C GLU A 379 -4.88 -4.71 -32.29
N ILE A 380 -3.64 -5.13 -32.08
CA ILE A 380 -2.49 -4.52 -32.77
C ILE A 380 -2.45 -5.06 -34.20
N GLY A 381 -2.54 -4.17 -35.20
CA GLY A 381 -2.45 -4.50 -36.63
C GLY A 381 -3.61 -3.95 -37.47
N PRO A 382 -4.88 -4.33 -37.19
CA PRO A 382 -6.01 -4.03 -38.07
C PRO A 382 -6.24 -2.55 -38.38
N ASP A 383 -5.89 -1.66 -37.46
CA ASP A 383 -6.04 -0.21 -37.66
C ASP A 383 -5.06 0.40 -38.68
N SER A 384 -4.09 -0.40 -39.13
CA SER A 384 -3.09 -0.09 -40.15
C SER A 384 -3.23 -1.02 -41.36
N ASP A 385 -4.41 -1.62 -41.56
CA ASP A 385 -4.70 -2.61 -42.60
C ASP A 385 -3.78 -3.85 -42.56
N LEU A 386 -3.32 -4.23 -41.36
CA LEU A 386 -2.50 -5.41 -41.10
C LEU A 386 -3.27 -6.48 -40.32
N PRO A 387 -2.92 -7.77 -40.47
CA PRO A 387 -3.46 -8.84 -39.61
C PRO A 387 -3.13 -8.61 -38.13
N SER A 388 -3.96 -9.17 -37.25
CA SER A 388 -3.75 -9.14 -35.81
C SER A 388 -2.45 -9.85 -35.42
N HIS A 389 -1.63 -9.17 -34.62
CA HIS A 389 -0.36 -9.71 -34.16
C HIS A 389 -0.53 -10.68 -33.00
N HIS A 390 0.24 -11.77 -33.03
CA HIS A 390 0.27 -12.79 -31.99
C HIS A 390 1.70 -13.00 -31.48
N LEU A 391 1.85 -13.22 -30.18
CA LEU A 391 3.09 -13.67 -29.54
C LEU A 391 2.77 -14.92 -28.72
N ASP A 392 3.47 -16.03 -28.99
CA ASP A 392 3.23 -17.32 -28.33
C ASP A 392 1.75 -17.77 -28.34
N ASN A 393 1.08 -17.56 -29.49
CA ASN A 393 -0.36 -17.77 -29.69
C ASN A 393 -1.30 -16.89 -28.86
N VAL A 394 -0.78 -15.86 -28.18
CA VAL A 394 -1.58 -14.84 -27.49
C VAL A 394 -1.75 -13.64 -28.41
N MET A 395 -3.00 -13.24 -28.65
CA MET A 395 -3.33 -12.06 -29.44
C MET A 395 -2.91 -10.79 -28.69
N LEU A 396 -2.18 -9.90 -29.37
CA LEU A 396 -1.70 -8.67 -28.79
C LEU A 396 -2.77 -7.57 -28.90
N VAL A 397 -3.13 -7.01 -27.75
CA VAL A 397 -4.06 -5.87 -27.65
C VAL A 397 -3.35 -4.62 -27.11
N GLU A 398 -3.77 -3.46 -27.59
CA GLU A 398 -3.26 -2.16 -27.16
C GLU A 398 -4.39 -1.21 -26.76
N GLY A 399 -4.02 -0.19 -26.00
CA GLY A 399 -4.87 0.95 -25.72
C GLY A 399 -4.51 2.12 -26.62
N LYS A 400 -5.40 2.48 -27.55
CA LYS A 400 -5.23 3.63 -28.45
C LYS A 400 -5.91 4.86 -27.87
N ILE A 401 -5.14 5.92 -27.65
CA ILE A 401 -5.65 7.23 -27.22
C ILE A 401 -6.12 7.98 -28.47
N LEU A 402 -7.43 8.05 -28.67
CA LEU A 402 -8.03 8.68 -29.85
C LEU A 402 -8.25 10.19 -29.67
N ALA A 403 -8.59 10.61 -28.46
CA ALA A 403 -8.81 12.02 -28.15
C ALA A 403 -8.24 12.33 -26.77
N PHE A 404 -7.53 13.44 -26.66
CA PHE A 404 -6.86 13.85 -25.45
C PHE A 404 -6.73 15.37 -25.43
N GLY A 405 -7.14 15.99 -24.32
CA GLY A 405 -7.08 17.43 -24.22
C GLY A 405 -7.28 17.96 -22.81
N VAL A 406 -6.74 19.15 -22.59
CA VAL A 406 -6.92 19.95 -21.37
C VAL A 406 -7.27 21.37 -21.81
N LEU A 407 -8.29 21.95 -21.19
CA LEU A 407 -8.74 23.31 -21.49
C LEU A 407 -7.57 24.29 -21.41
N PRO A 408 -7.45 25.28 -22.32
CA PRO A 408 -6.31 26.20 -22.36
C PRO A 408 -6.02 26.88 -21.01
N SER A 409 -7.06 27.27 -20.27
CA SER A 409 -6.99 27.88 -18.92
C SER A 409 -6.40 26.94 -17.85
N HIS A 410 -6.36 25.64 -18.12
CA HIS A 410 -5.91 24.58 -17.22
C HIS A 410 -4.61 23.90 -17.68
N ARG A 411 -4.04 24.31 -18.83
CA ARG A 411 -2.82 23.70 -19.36
C ARG A 411 -1.62 23.96 -18.46
N GLY A 412 -0.72 22.97 -18.48
CA GLY A 412 0.51 22.99 -17.70
C GLY A 412 0.32 22.70 -16.20
N LYS A 413 -0.91 22.64 -15.67
CA LYS A 413 -1.19 22.28 -14.27
C LYS A 413 -1.04 20.77 -13.97
N GLY A 414 -0.30 20.02 -14.78
CA GLY A 414 -0.12 18.58 -14.61
C GLY A 414 -1.30 17.67 -15.01
N ILE A 415 -2.50 18.22 -15.27
CA ILE A 415 -3.72 17.44 -15.57
C ILE A 415 -3.52 16.42 -16.70
N GLY A 416 -2.86 16.82 -17.79
CA GLY A 416 -2.57 15.91 -18.90
C GLY A 416 -1.65 14.74 -18.52
N THR A 417 -0.70 14.99 -17.63
CA THR A 417 0.19 13.94 -17.09
C THR A 417 -0.61 12.96 -16.23
N ILE A 418 -1.53 13.45 -15.41
CA ILE A 418 -2.36 12.59 -14.54
C ILE A 418 -3.32 11.74 -15.39
N LEU A 419 -3.97 12.32 -16.41
CA LEU A 419 -4.81 11.57 -17.36
C LEU A 419 -4.02 10.44 -18.06
N LEU A 420 -2.79 10.71 -18.50
CA LEU A 420 -1.93 9.68 -19.12
C LEU A 420 -1.47 8.61 -18.11
N ALA A 421 -1.21 9.00 -16.86
CA ALA A 421 -0.87 8.05 -15.80
C ALA A 421 -2.05 7.12 -15.50
N GLU A 422 -3.26 7.66 -15.41
CA GLU A 422 -4.48 6.89 -15.19
C GLU A 422 -4.80 5.98 -16.39
N ALA A 423 -4.58 6.45 -17.62
CA ALA A 423 -4.67 5.60 -18.80
C ALA A 423 -3.68 4.41 -18.76
N CYS A 424 -2.48 4.60 -18.21
CA CYS A 424 -1.54 3.49 -17.99
C CYS A 424 -2.05 2.48 -16.95
N VAL A 425 -2.76 2.95 -15.92
CA VAL A 425 -3.37 2.07 -14.91
C VAL A 425 -4.51 1.27 -15.54
N VAL A 426 -5.44 1.95 -16.22
CA VAL A 426 -6.55 1.30 -16.95
C VAL A 426 -6.01 0.28 -17.94
N GLY A 427 -4.96 0.63 -18.70
CA GLY A 427 -4.35 -0.28 -19.66
C GLY A 427 -3.73 -1.52 -19.01
N ARG A 428 -3.03 -1.39 -17.88
CA ARG A 428 -2.48 -2.55 -17.17
C ARG A 428 -3.58 -3.46 -16.61
N LEU A 429 -4.63 -2.89 -16.04
CA LEU A 429 -5.77 -3.65 -15.51
C LEU A 429 -6.53 -4.39 -16.62
N ALA A 430 -6.58 -3.83 -17.82
CA ALA A 430 -7.17 -4.45 -19.00
C ALA A 430 -6.23 -5.43 -19.72
N GLY A 431 -5.02 -5.68 -19.20
CA GLY A 431 -4.05 -6.61 -19.80
C GLY A 431 -3.47 -6.13 -21.14
N LEU A 432 -3.42 -4.82 -21.36
CA LEU A 432 -2.91 -4.23 -22.61
C LEU A 432 -1.38 -4.30 -22.65
N PHE A 433 -0.83 -4.62 -23.83
CA PHE A 433 0.62 -4.70 -24.03
C PHE A 433 1.28 -3.32 -24.12
N GLN A 434 0.57 -2.37 -24.72
CA GLN A 434 1.06 -1.00 -24.92
C GLN A 434 -0.08 0.01 -24.91
N LEU A 435 0.28 1.28 -24.69
CA LEU A 435 -0.52 2.42 -25.11
C LEU A 435 0.05 3.04 -26.37
N ARG A 436 -0.83 3.53 -27.25
CA ARG A 436 -0.46 4.30 -28.44
C ARG A 436 -1.28 5.57 -28.54
N ALA A 437 -0.62 6.69 -28.82
CA ALA A 437 -1.26 7.97 -29.12
C ALA A 437 -0.73 8.52 -30.44
N HIS A 438 -1.55 9.26 -31.17
CA HIS A 438 -1.10 10.03 -32.34
C HIS A 438 -1.09 11.52 -32.00
N SER A 439 -0.06 12.23 -32.42
CA SER A 439 -0.03 13.69 -32.39
C SER A 439 0.52 14.24 -33.69
N SER A 440 -0.08 15.32 -34.19
CA SER A 440 0.44 16.06 -35.32
C SER A 440 1.71 16.83 -34.95
N GLY A 441 2.57 17.08 -35.91
CA GLY A 441 3.85 17.77 -35.71
C GLY A 441 3.73 19.19 -35.16
N GLU A 442 2.63 19.87 -35.50
CA GLU A 442 2.30 21.21 -34.99
C GLU A 442 2.00 21.20 -33.48
N ASN A 443 1.57 20.05 -32.92
CA ASN A 443 1.19 19.94 -31.52
C ASN A 443 2.39 19.60 -30.61
N ARG A 444 3.36 20.52 -30.58
CA ARG A 444 4.57 20.40 -29.75
C ARG A 444 4.26 20.24 -28.26
N ALA A 445 3.12 20.76 -27.79
CA ALA A 445 2.69 20.60 -26.41
C ALA A 445 2.34 19.13 -26.08
N ALA A 446 1.58 18.46 -26.95
CA ALA A 446 1.28 17.03 -26.80
C ALA A 446 2.55 16.17 -26.88
N HIS A 447 3.48 16.49 -27.80
CA HIS A 447 4.76 15.78 -27.90
C HIS A 447 5.52 15.82 -26.57
N ARG A 448 5.66 17.01 -25.97
CA ARG A 448 6.36 17.15 -24.68
C ARG A 448 5.70 16.36 -23.57
N VAL A 449 4.36 16.38 -23.49
CA VAL A 449 3.63 15.67 -22.43
C VAL A 449 3.75 14.16 -22.60
N LEU A 450 3.62 13.64 -23.82
CA LEU A 450 3.76 12.20 -24.13
C LEU A 450 5.19 11.71 -23.88
N MET A 451 6.20 12.45 -24.32
CA MET A 451 7.61 12.10 -24.08
C MET A 451 7.96 12.11 -22.58
N ARG A 452 7.49 13.12 -21.82
CA ARG A 452 7.65 13.14 -20.35
C ARG A 452 6.94 11.98 -19.67
N ALA A 453 5.78 11.59 -20.19
CA ALA A 453 5.08 10.40 -19.74
C ALA A 453 5.78 9.09 -20.13
N GLY A 454 6.95 9.13 -20.79
CA GLY A 454 7.75 7.96 -21.12
C GLY A 454 7.30 7.20 -22.37
N PHE A 455 6.55 7.85 -23.27
CA PHE A 455 6.28 7.30 -24.59
C PHE A 455 7.51 7.45 -25.47
N GLY A 456 7.87 6.40 -26.21
CA GLY A 456 8.77 6.50 -27.37
C GLY A 456 8.02 7.05 -28.57
N ILE A 457 8.73 7.70 -29.50
CA ILE A 457 8.14 8.24 -30.73
C ILE A 457 8.53 7.40 -31.95
N HIS A 458 7.54 7.05 -32.76
CA HIS A 458 7.70 6.49 -34.10
C HIS A 458 7.18 7.52 -35.11
N PRO A 459 8.08 8.19 -35.85
CA PRO A 459 7.70 9.19 -36.85
C PRO A 459 6.82 8.57 -37.93
N ILE A 460 5.85 9.33 -38.42
CA ILE A 460 5.02 8.92 -39.57
C ILE A 460 4.81 10.12 -40.49
N GLU A 461 4.63 9.84 -41.78
CA GLU A 461 4.05 10.82 -42.70
C GLU A 461 2.56 10.52 -42.87
N ARG A 462 1.69 11.47 -42.51
CA ARG A 462 0.25 11.28 -42.60
C ARG A 462 -0.44 12.55 -43.10
N HIS A 463 -1.14 12.44 -44.23
CA HIS A 463 -1.87 13.57 -44.84
C HIS A 463 -1.00 14.83 -45.04
N GLY A 464 0.28 14.65 -45.37
CA GLY A 464 1.25 15.75 -45.55
C GLY A 464 1.89 16.28 -44.27
N ASP A 465 1.51 15.77 -43.09
CA ASP A 465 2.23 16.03 -41.84
C ASP A 465 3.46 15.12 -41.77
N VAL A 466 4.64 15.72 -41.93
CA VAL A 466 5.96 15.05 -41.88
C VAL A 466 6.63 15.18 -40.50
N GLU A 467 6.03 15.95 -39.59
CA GLU A 467 6.57 16.19 -38.25
C GLU A 467 5.76 15.45 -37.15
N GLY A 468 4.66 14.80 -37.54
CA GLY A 468 3.81 13.98 -36.68
C GLY A 468 4.41 12.63 -36.32
N GLY A 469 3.77 11.96 -35.36
CA GLY A 469 4.25 10.65 -34.90
C GLY A 469 3.24 9.86 -34.10
N TYR A 470 3.44 8.55 -34.09
CA TYR A 470 2.86 7.69 -33.08
C TYR A 470 3.76 7.67 -31.84
N PHE A 471 3.16 7.93 -30.70
CA PHE A 471 3.77 7.81 -29.39
C PHE A 471 3.36 6.47 -28.81
N ILE A 472 4.33 5.61 -28.49
CA ILE A 472 4.09 4.24 -28.03
C ILE A 472 4.74 4.05 -26.66
N LYS A 473 3.99 3.51 -25.71
CA LYS A 473 4.48 3.19 -24.37
C LYS A 473 4.16 1.73 -24.02
N PRO A 474 5.17 0.86 -23.90
CA PRO A 474 4.97 -0.49 -23.37
C PRO A 474 4.43 -0.42 -21.94
N LEU A 475 3.47 -1.28 -21.60
CA LEU A 475 2.88 -1.34 -20.27
C LEU A 475 3.50 -2.40 -19.34
N GLY A 476 4.42 -3.20 -19.86
CA GLY A 476 5.06 -4.32 -19.16
C GLY A 476 4.06 -5.47 -18.94
N MET A 477 4.43 -6.69 -19.33
CA MET A 477 3.66 -7.86 -18.94
C MET A 477 3.89 -8.08 -17.44
N THR A 478 2.83 -7.98 -16.62
CA THR A 478 2.84 -8.47 -15.24
C THR A 478 2.79 -9.99 -15.22
#